data_AF-W9C2U6-F1
#
_entry.id   AF-W9C2U6-F1
#
_cell.length_a   1.000
_cell.length_b   1.000
_cell.length_c   1.000
_cell.angle_alpha   90.00
_cell.angle_beta   90.00
_cell.angle_gamma   90.00
#
_symmetry.space_group_name_H-M   'P 1'
#
loop_
_entity.id
_entity.type
_entity.pdbx_description
1 polymer ?
#
loop_
_entity_poly.entity_id
_entity_poly.type
_entity_poly.pdbx_seq_one_letter_code
_entity_poly.pdbx_strand_id
1 'polypeptide(L)' 'MAEQALSRHTLDFPGFAQEFLRRNPRYRAEYRAVVKTGRSRDLGREEEMARRWGLSFSLSA' A
#
# COMPACT_ATOMS: atom_id res chain seq x y z
N MET A 1 -14.92 18.97 18.46
CA MET A 1 -15.43 18.06 17.40
C MET A 1 -15.18 18.55 15.96
N ALA A 2 -14.68 19.78 15.73
CA ALA A 2 -14.51 20.36 14.38
C ALA A 2 -13.11 20.18 13.76
N GLU A 3 -12.12 19.67 14.49
CA GLU A 3 -10.74 19.54 14.00
C GLU A 3 -10.51 18.32 13.09
N GLN A 4 -11.40 17.32 13.13
CA GLN A 4 -11.24 16.10 12.32
C GLN A 4 -11.68 16.25 10.86
N ALA A 5 -12.30 17.38 10.48
CA ALA A 5 -12.79 17.61 9.12
C ALA A 5 -11.74 18.24 8.20
N LEU A 6 -10.82 19.05 8.74
CA LEU A 6 -9.77 19.72 7.96
C LEU A 6 -8.64 18.78 7.50
N SER A 7 -8.45 17.63 8.17
CA SER A 7 -7.39 16.67 7.84
C SER A 7 -7.70 15.73 6.67
N ARG A 8 -8.90 15.83 6.05
CA ARG A 8 -9.35 14.90 4.99
C ARG A 8 -8.93 15.30 3.58
N HIS A 9 -8.24 16.43 3.40
CA HIS A 9 -8.04 17.06 2.08
C HIS A 9 -6.57 17.28 1.67
N THR A 10 -5.60 16.63 2.35
CA THR A 10 -4.17 16.75 2.03
C THR A 10 -3.56 15.42 1.60
N LEU A 11 -4.27 14.66 0.77
CA LEU A 11 -3.67 13.50 0.10
C LEU A 11 -3.46 13.85 -1.36
N ASP A 12 -2.20 13.95 -1.76
CA ASP A 12 -1.81 14.00 -3.17
C ASP A 12 -2.29 12.72 -3.89
N PHE A 13 -2.27 12.72 -5.22
CA PHE A 13 -2.76 11.58 -6.03
C PHE A 13 -2.26 10.19 -5.56
N PRO A 14 -0.98 10.00 -5.18
CA PRO A 14 -0.51 8.72 -4.63
C PRO A 14 -1.18 8.36 -3.29
N GLY A 15 -1.38 9.36 -2.42
CA GLY A 15 -2.09 9.19 -1.16
C GLY A 15 -3.55 8.78 -1.40
N PHE A 16 -4.22 9.40 -2.37
CA PHE A 16 -5.59 9.04 -2.72
C PHE A 16 -5.69 7.61 -3.30
N ALA A 17 -4.75 7.21 -4.16
CA ALA A 17 -4.65 5.84 -4.66
C ALA A 17 -4.45 4.82 -3.52
N GLN A 18 -3.58 5.15 -2.55
CA GLN A 18 -3.37 4.33 -1.37
C GLN A 18 -4.66 4.16 -0.54
N GLU A 19 -5.51 5.18 -0.47
CA GLU A 19 -6.77 5.09 0.26
C GLU A 19 -7.75 4.07 -0.34
N PHE A 20 -7.77 3.90 -1.67
CA PHE A 20 -8.55 2.85 -2.33
C PHE A 20 -8.00 1.46 -2.03
N LEU A 21 -6.68 1.30 -2.14
CA LEU A 21 -6.00 0.02 -1.88
C LEU A 21 -6.22 -0.44 -0.43
N ARG A 22 -6.07 0.48 0.53
CA ARG A 22 -6.32 0.25 1.96
C ARG A 22 -7.72 -0.29 2.26
N ARG A 23 -8.72 0.13 1.49
CA ARG A 23 -10.12 -0.29 1.68
C ARG A 23 -10.43 -1.62 0.97
N ASN A 24 -9.57 -2.10 0.08
CA ASN A 24 -9.75 -3.35 -0.63
C ASN A 24 -9.33 -4.56 0.24
N PRO A 25 -10.25 -5.50 0.57
CA PRO A 25 -9.93 -6.63 1.43
C PRO A 25 -8.91 -7.60 0.81
N ARG A 26 -8.89 -7.74 -0.53
CA ARG A 26 -7.93 -8.58 -1.25
C ARG A 26 -6.52 -8.00 -1.16
N TYR A 27 -6.39 -6.70 -1.40
CA TYR A 27 -5.12 -5.98 -1.24
C TYR A 27 -4.55 -6.16 0.17
N ARG A 28 -5.38 -5.99 1.20
CA ARG A 28 -4.96 -6.15 2.61
C ARG A 28 -4.50 -7.57 2.93
N ALA A 29 -5.13 -8.59 2.34
CA ALA A 29 -4.72 -9.98 2.55
C ALA A 29 -3.35 -10.24 1.91
N GLU A 30 -3.15 -9.81 0.67
CA GLU A 30 -1.88 -9.96 -0.05
C GLU A 30 -0.75 -9.15 0.62
N TYR A 31 -1.00 -7.88 0.96
CA TYR A 31 -0.03 -7.04 1.67
C TYR A 31 0.43 -7.67 2.99
N ARG A 32 -0.50 -8.22 3.78
CA ARG A 32 -0.15 -8.91 5.04
C ARG A 32 0.63 -10.19 4.79
N ALA A 33 0.35 -10.93 3.72
CA ALA A 33 1.10 -12.12 3.37
C ALA A 33 2.56 -11.77 3.03
N VAL A 34 2.78 -10.70 2.28
CA VAL A 34 4.11 -10.21 1.88
C VAL A 34 4.88 -9.58 3.05
N VAL A 35 4.22 -8.80 3.91
CA VAL A 35 4.87 -8.14 5.07
C VAL A 35 5.14 -9.13 6.21
N LYS A 36 4.23 -10.08 6.48
CA LYS A 36 4.43 -11.06 7.56
C LYS A 36 5.51 -12.11 7.25
N THR A 37 5.92 -12.27 5.99
CA THR A 37 7.01 -13.18 5.63
C THR A 37 8.39 -12.74 6.14
N GLY A 38 8.53 -11.50 6.62
CA GLY A 38 9.31 -11.02 7.79
C GLY A 38 10.74 -11.49 8.11
N ARG A 39 11.32 -12.49 7.45
CA ARG A 39 12.69 -12.98 7.69
C ARG A 39 13.54 -13.05 6.43
N SER A 40 12.91 -13.08 5.26
CA SER A 40 13.55 -12.86 3.96
C SER A 40 12.55 -12.10 3.09
N ARG A 41 12.94 -10.92 2.59
CA ARG A 41 12.13 -10.20 1.59
C ARG A 41 12.12 -11.05 0.33
N ASP A 42 10.96 -11.64 0.04
CA ASP A 42 10.72 -12.28 -1.25
C ASP A 42 10.43 -11.16 -2.26
N LEU A 43 11.51 -10.63 -2.84
CA LEU A 43 11.45 -9.53 -3.80
C LEU A 43 10.55 -9.88 -4.99
N GLY A 44 10.52 -11.16 -5.41
CA GLY A 44 9.65 -11.61 -6.50
C GLY A 44 8.17 -11.50 -6.15
N ARG A 45 7.77 -11.87 -4.93
CA ARG A 45 6.39 -11.69 -4.44
C ARG A 45 6.02 -10.23 -4.23
N GLU A 46 6.96 -9.42 -3.74
CA GLU A 46 6.76 -7.97 -3.64
C GLU A 46 6.54 -7.34 -5.02
N GLU A 47 7.35 -7.70 -6.02
CA GLU A 47 7.21 -7.22 -7.39
C GLU A 47 5.93 -7.70 -8.08
N GLU A 48 5.55 -8.98 -7.92
CA GLU A 48 4.29 -9.50 -8.46
C GLU A 48 3.09 -8.73 -7.89
N MET A 49 3.09 -8.52 -6.57
CA MET A 49 2.07 -7.73 -5.90
C MET A 49 2.09 -6.28 -6.41
N ALA A 50 3.26 -5.70 -6.63
CA ALA A 50 3.40 -4.33 -7.12
C ALA A 50 2.73 -4.17 -8.49
N ARG A 51 3.06 -5.06 -9.44
CA ARG A 51 2.49 -5.05 -10.79
C ARG A 51 0.98 -5.26 -10.76
N ARG A 52 0.48 -6.15 -9.92
CA ARG A 52 -0.96 -6.46 -9.79
C ARG A 52 -1.77 -5.26 -9.28
N TRP A 53 -1.21 -4.48 -8.37
CA TRP A 53 -1.91 -3.37 -7.71
C TRP A 53 -1.50 -1.98 -8.21
N GLY A 54 -0.65 -1.91 -9.25
CA GLY A 54 -0.14 -0.65 -9.79
C GLY A 54 0.77 0.11 -8.81
N LEU A 55 1.44 -0.60 -7.90
CA LEU A 55 2.41 0.00 -7.00
C LEU A 55 3.78 0.08 -7.67
N SER A 56 4.55 1.09 -7.27
CA SER A 56 5.98 1.14 -7.52
C SER A 56 6.68 1.19 -6.17
N PHE A 57 7.47 0.17 -5.86
CA PHE A 57 8.35 0.21 -4.70
C PHE A 57 9.69 0.79 -5.15
N SER A 58 10.18 1.82 -4.45
CA SER A 58 11.55 2.28 -4.66
C SER A 58 12.49 1.16 -4.23
N LEU A 59 13.10 0.51 -5.21
CA LEU A 59 14.28 -0.33 -5.04
C LEU A 59 15.44 0.64 -4.75
N SER A 60 15.59 1.10 -3.50
CA SER A 60 16.88 1.69 -3.13
C SER A 60 17.89 0.55 -3.17
N ALA A 61 18.80 0.65 -4.15
CA ALA A 61 20.02 -0.14 -4.20
C ALA A 61 20.89 0.13 -2.95
#